data_AF-A0A953K2D8-F1
#
_entry.id   AF-A0A953K2D8-F1
#
_cell.length_a   1.000
_cell.length_b   1.000
_cell.length_c   1.000
_cell.angle_alpha   90.00
_cell.angle_beta   90.00
_cell.angle_gamma   90.00
#
_symmetry.space_group_name_H-M   'P 1'
#
loop_
_entity.id
_entity.type
_entity.pdbx_description
1 polymer ?
#
loop_
_entity_poly.entity_id
_entity_poly.type
_entity_poly.pdbx_seq_one_letter_code
_entity_poly.pdbx_strand_id
1 'polypeptide(L)'
;MKTLVTPEIKRVILRWTHLIAVIPLLGYVYGDPQEVVQYASAVRFFFVPAIMLTGYWMYAGFSVGVIGVALWLVTNHYFGSGTAILSQFALFATWKIWQKLRKHS
;
A
#
# COMPACT_ATOMS: atom_id res chain seq x y z
N MET A 1 14.50 -1.59 -27.69
CA MET A 1 14.68 -0.45 -26.78
C MET A 1 15.23 -0.97 -25.46
N LYS A 2 16.51 -0.74 -25.15
CA LYS A 2 17.10 -1.13 -23.86
C LYS A 2 16.59 -0.15 -22.79
N THR A 3 15.84 -0.65 -21.81
CA THR A 3 15.45 0.16 -20.66
C THR A 3 16.67 0.40 -19.78
N LEU A 4 16.92 1.65 -19.42
CA LEU A 4 18.02 2.01 -18.50
C LEU A 4 17.82 1.40 -17.10
N VAL A 5 16.58 1.07 -16.75
CA VAL A 5 16.21 0.44 -15.49
C VAL A 5 16.12 -1.07 -15.69
N THR A 6 17.01 -1.80 -15.01
CA THR A 6 16.95 -3.28 -14.95
C THR A 6 15.92 -3.74 -13.91
N PRO A 7 15.44 -4.99 -13.97
CA PRO A 7 14.52 -5.54 -12.96
C PRO A 7 15.05 -5.48 -11.53
N GLU A 8 16.37 -5.63 -11.35
CA GLU A 8 17.05 -5.56 -10.05
C GLU A 8 17.02 -4.12 -9.52
N ILE A 9 17.37 -3.15 -10.36
CA ILE A 9 17.31 -1.71 -10.01
C ILE A 9 15.87 -1.32 -9.66
N LYS A 10 14.88 -1.78 -10.44
CA LYS A 10 13.46 -1.53 -10.14
C LYS A 10 13.06 -2.04 -8.75
N ARG A 11 13.48 -3.25 -8.37
CA ARG A 11 13.19 -3.82 -7.05
C ARG A 11 13.84 -3.02 -5.92
N VAL A 12 15.08 -2.56 -6.12
CA VAL A 12 15.81 -1.72 -5.17
C VAL A 12 15.07 -0.39 -4.97
N ILE A 13 14.71 0.29 -6.05
CA ILE A 13 13.97 1.57 -5.99
C ILE A 13 12.66 1.38 -5.22
N LEU A 14 11.83 0.42 -5.60
CA LEU A 14 10.55 0.18 -4.93
C LEU A 14 10.70 -0.13 -3.44
N ARG A 15 11.71 -0.91 -3.06
CA ARG A 15 11.97 -1.25 -1.66
C ARG A 15 12.40 -0.03 -0.86
N TRP A 16 13.34 0.77 -1.37
CA TRP A 16 13.78 1.98 -0.67
C TRP A 16 12.65 3.01 -0.56
N THR A 17 11.87 3.21 -1.62
CA THR A 17 10.67 4.07 -1.57
C THR A 17 9.69 3.58 -0.51
N HIS A 18 9.42 2.27 -0.44
CA HIS A 18 8.54 1.69 0.58
C HIS A 18 9.06 1.95 2.00
N LEU A 19 10.35 1.69 2.25
CA LEU A 19 10.96 1.88 3.58
C LEU A 19 10.94 3.35 4.02
N ILE A 20 11.24 4.29 3.11
CA ILE A 20 11.22 5.72 3.41
C ILE A 20 9.77 6.18 3.68
N ALA A 21 8.81 5.73 2.87
CA ALA A 21 7.41 6.08 3.04
C ALA A 21 6.80 5.58 4.36
N VAL A 22 7.35 4.51 4.96
CA VAL A 22 6.94 3.99 6.28
C VAL A 22 7.36 4.90 7.43
N ILE A 23 8.40 5.73 7.28
CA ILE A 23 8.94 6.54 8.41
C ILE A 23 7.86 7.46 9.03
N PRO A 24 7.08 8.24 8.27
CA PRO A 24 6.01 9.07 8.85
C PRO A 24 4.87 8.26 9.48
N LEU A 25 4.63 7.04 9.00
CA LEU A 25 3.66 6.14 9.61
C LEU A 25 4.12 5.68 11.00
N LEU A 26 5.41 5.45 11.21
CA LEU A 26 5.95 5.12 12.54
C LEU A 26 5.77 6.30 13.51
N GLY A 27 6.05 7.53 13.06
CA GLY A 27 5.77 8.74 13.84
C GLY A 27 4.30 8.87 14.22
N TYR A 28 3.39 8.55 13.28
CA TYR A 28 1.95 8.54 13.56
C TYR A 28 1.52 7.49 14.58
N VAL A 29 2.16 6.31 14.60
CA VAL A 29 1.81 5.21 15.51
C VAL A 29 2.37 5.44 16.92
N TYR A 30 3.56 6.02 17.03
CA TYR A 30 4.28 6.16 18.31
C TYR A 30 4.36 7.60 18.85
N GLY A 31 3.93 8.60 18.07
CA GLY A 31 3.94 9.99 18.46
C GLY A 31 2.86 10.33 19.50
N ASP A 32 3.04 11.46 20.18
CA ASP A 32 2.05 11.96 21.13
C ASP A 32 0.73 12.27 20.40
N PRO A 33 -0.44 11.81 20.89
CA PRO A 33 -1.72 12.05 20.23
C PRO A 33 -1.99 13.50 19.88
N GLN A 34 -1.54 14.48 20.68
CA GLN A 34 -1.72 15.90 20.39
C GLN A 34 -0.89 16.36 19.18
N GLU A 35 0.33 15.83 19.05
CA GLU A 35 1.21 16.12 17.93
C GLU A 35 0.80 15.37 16.66
N VAL A 36 0.24 14.17 16.77
CA VAL A 36 -0.15 13.36 15.60
C VAL A 36 -1.31 13.98 14.83
N VAL A 37 -2.26 14.64 15.51
CA VAL A 37 -3.46 15.21 14.89
C VAL A 37 -3.13 16.12 13.71
N GLN A 38 -2.06 16.92 13.81
CA GLN A 38 -1.69 17.89 12.77
C GLN A 38 -1.29 17.25 11.43
N TYR A 39 -0.75 16.03 11.44
CA TYR A 39 -0.28 15.32 10.24
C TYR A 39 -1.03 14.01 9.99
N ALA A 40 -2.03 13.68 10.81
CA ALA A 40 -2.85 12.48 10.69
C ALA A 40 -3.48 12.32 9.29
N SER A 41 -3.97 13.42 8.73
CA SER A 41 -4.54 13.43 7.37
C SER A 41 -3.49 13.08 6.32
N ALA A 42 -2.30 13.68 6.42
CA ALA A 42 -1.21 13.41 5.49
C ALA A 42 -0.81 11.93 5.51
N VAL A 43 -0.70 11.34 6.71
CA VAL A 43 -0.37 9.92 6.87
C VAL A 43 -1.43 9.01 6.27
N ARG A 44 -2.71 9.28 6.56
CA ARG A 44 -3.83 8.44 6.08
C ARG A 44 -4.05 8.51 4.57
N PHE A 45 -3.85 9.67 3.95
CA PHE A 45 -4.22 9.89 2.54
C PHE A 45 -3.03 9.94 1.57
N PHE A 46 -1.80 10.08 2.05
CA PHE A 46 -0.60 10.04 1.19
C PHE A 46 0.34 8.90 1.55
N PHE A 47 0.78 8.83 2.81
CA PHE A 47 1.81 7.86 3.19
C PHE A 47 1.29 6.42 3.19
N VAL A 48 0.13 6.15 3.80
CA VAL A 48 -0.45 4.80 3.79
C VAL A 48 -0.72 4.32 2.35
N PRO A 49 -1.37 5.10 1.46
CA PRO A 49 -1.50 4.75 0.05
C PRO A 49 -0.17 4.49 -0.66
N ALA A 50 0.86 5.31 -0.43
CA ALA A 50 2.17 5.13 -1.04
C ALA A 50 2.85 3.82 -0.59
N ILE A 51 2.78 3.51 0.71
CA ILE A 51 3.28 2.26 1.29
C ILE A 51 2.54 1.07 0.68
N MET A 52 1.21 1.14 0.61
CA MET A 52 0.40 0.06 0.03
C MET A 52 0.70 -0.15 -1.46
N LEU A 53 0.77 0.92 -2.24
CA LEU A 53 1.10 0.84 -3.66
C LEU A 53 2.45 0.15 -3.89
N THR A 54 3.49 0.63 -3.20
CA THR A 54 4.84 0.09 -3.34
C THR A 54 4.93 -1.35 -2.84
N GLY A 55 4.28 -1.68 -1.71
CA GLY A 55 4.22 -3.03 -1.18
C GLY A 55 3.51 -4.01 -2.11
N TYR A 56 2.28 -3.69 -2.55
CA TYR A 56 1.56 -4.53 -3.50
C TYR A 56 2.29 -4.63 -4.85
N TRP A 57 2.93 -3.57 -5.33
CA TRP A 57 3.72 -3.65 -6.55
C TRP A 57 4.84 -4.69 -6.43
N MET A 58 5.52 -4.74 -5.28
CA MET A 58 6.58 -5.71 -5.04
C MET A 58 6.09 -7.17 -4.98
N TYR A 59 4.92 -7.42 -4.37
CA TYR A 59 4.48 -8.80 -4.05
C TYR A 59 3.29 -9.33 -4.86
N ALA A 60 2.40 -8.45 -5.31
CA ALA A 60 1.14 -8.80 -5.98
C ALA A 60 1.01 -8.22 -7.40
N GLY A 61 1.86 -7.26 -7.75
CA GLY A 61 1.86 -6.55 -9.03
C GLY A 61 1.23 -5.16 -8.93
N PHE A 62 1.58 -4.31 -9.91
CA PHE A 62 1.17 -2.90 -9.93
C PHE A 62 -0.35 -2.71 -9.90
N SER A 63 -1.07 -3.48 -10.72
CA SER A 63 -2.54 -3.39 -10.82
C SER A 63 -3.24 -3.65 -9.50
N VAL A 64 -2.77 -4.64 -8.73
CA VAL A 64 -3.31 -4.94 -7.39
C VAL A 64 -3.02 -3.79 -6.43
N GLY A 65 -1.84 -3.15 -6.54
CA GLY A 65 -1.50 -1.98 -5.74
C GLY A 65 -2.40 -0.78 -6.02
N VAL A 66 -2.70 -0.50 -7.30
CA VAL A 66 -3.62 0.58 -7.67
C VAL A 66 -5.04 0.31 -7.13
N ILE A 67 -5.52 -0.93 -7.27
CA ILE A 67 -6.83 -1.34 -6.72
C ILE A 67 -6.83 -1.20 -5.19
N GLY A 68 -5.77 -1.64 -4.52
CA GLY A 68 -5.62 -1.52 -3.07
C GLY A 68 -5.67 -0.07 -2.59
N VAL A 69 -4.97 0.84 -3.28
CA VAL A 69 -5.01 2.27 -2.99
C VAL A 69 -6.40 2.86 -3.20
N ALA A 70 -7.06 2.55 -4.32
CA ALA A 70 -8.41 3.03 -4.59
C ALA A 70 -9.39 2.57 -3.51
N LEU A 71 -9.34 1.29 -3.13
CA LEU A 71 -10.14 0.75 -2.03
C LEU A 71 -9.84 1.46 -0.72
N TRP A 72 -8.58 1.68 -0.38
CA TRP A 72 -8.19 2.39 0.84
C TRP A 72 -8.79 3.80 0.87
N LEU A 73 -8.60 4.59 -0.18
CA LEU A 73 -9.08 5.98 -0.21
C LEU A 73 -10.60 6.07 -0.13
N VAL A 74 -11.32 5.25 -0.91
CA VAL A 74 -12.78 5.24 -0.94
C VAL A 74 -13.33 4.79 0.41
N THR A 75 -12.89 3.65 0.91
CA THR A 75 -13.43 3.12 2.17
C THR A 75 -13.04 3.97 3.37
N ASN A 76 -11.83 4.52 3.41
CA ASN A 76 -11.40 5.39 4.50
C ASN A 76 -12.16 6.73 4.49
N HIS A 77 -12.51 7.25 3.31
CA HIS A 77 -13.29 8.47 3.19
C HIS A 77 -14.75 8.29 3.63
N TYR A 78 -15.40 7.18 3.25
CA TYR A 78 -16.84 6.98 3.50
C TYR A 78 -17.16 6.19 4.78
N PHE A 79 -16.31 5.26 5.19
CA PHE A 79 -16.60 4.28 6.25
C PHE A 79 -15.53 4.26 7.36
N GLY A 80 -14.43 4.98 7.18
CA GLY A 80 -13.33 5.09 8.13
C GLY A 80 -12.22 4.03 7.95
N SER A 81 -11.22 4.08 8.83
CA SER A 81 -10.00 3.28 8.69
C SER A 81 -10.19 1.79 8.95
N GLY A 82 -11.16 1.40 9.80
CA GLY A 82 -11.43 -0.01 10.11
C GLY A 82 -11.90 -0.80 8.89
N THR A 83 -12.87 -0.26 8.15
CA THR A 83 -13.34 -0.85 6.89
C THR A 83 -12.27 -0.84 5.80
N ALA A 84 -11.41 0.19 5.79
CA ALA A 84 -10.30 0.25 4.88
C ALA A 84 -9.33 -0.91 5.10
N ILE A 85 -8.94 -1.19 6.34
CA ILE A 85 -8.09 -2.34 6.68
C ILE A 85 -8.75 -3.66 6.24
N LEU A 86 -10.04 -3.85 6.53
CA LEU A 86 -10.77 -5.07 6.14
C LEU A 86 -10.80 -5.27 4.62
N SER A 87 -11.00 -4.20 3.84
CA SER A 87 -10.99 -4.28 2.37
C SER A 87 -9.65 -4.78 1.82
N GLN A 88 -8.53 -4.46 2.48
CA GLN A 88 -7.20 -4.90 2.04
C GLN A 88 -6.94 -6.37 2.33
N PHE A 89 -7.39 -6.85 3.48
CA PHE A 89 -7.37 -8.29 3.77
C PHE A 89 -8.22 -9.06 2.76
N ALA A 90 -9.42 -8.57 2.46
CA ALA A 90 -10.29 -9.17 1.46
C ALA A 90 -9.65 -9.18 0.05
N LEU A 91 -9.05 -8.05 -0.37
CA LEU A 91 -8.34 -7.95 -1.64
C LEU A 91 -7.19 -8.95 -1.72
N PHE A 92 -6.38 -9.06 -0.67
CA PHE A 92 -5.23 -9.95 -0.66
C PHE A 92 -5.63 -11.43 -0.66
N ALA A 93 -6.66 -11.79 0.11
CA ALA A 93 -7.23 -13.14 0.10
C ALA A 93 -7.77 -13.51 -1.28
N THR A 94 -8.56 -12.61 -1.89
CA THR A 94 -9.12 -12.79 -3.23
C THR A 94 -8.01 -12.97 -4.28
N TRP A 95 -6.98 -12.12 -4.23
CA TRP A 95 -5.82 -12.25 -5.11
C TRP A 95 -5.11 -13.60 -4.95
N LYS A 96 -4.89 -14.06 -3.71
CA LYS A 96 -4.27 -15.38 -3.45
C LYS A 96 -5.12 -16.53 -3.98
N ILE A 97 -6.43 -16.49 -3.79
CA ILE A 97 -7.35 -17.51 -4.31
C ILE A 97 -7.29 -17.52 -5.84
N TRP A 98 -7.37 -16.35 -6.48
CA TRP A 98 -7.30 -16.23 -7.93
C TRP A 98 -5.99 -16.76 -8.52
N GLN A 99 -4.86 -16.51 -7.85
CA GLN A 99 -3.57 -17.09 -8.23
C GLN A 99 -3.57 -18.62 -8.17
N LYS A 100 -4.25 -19.20 -7.17
CA LYS A 100 -4.39 -20.66 -7.07
C LYS A 100 -5.25 -21.21 -8.21
N LEU A 101 -6.39 -20.56 -8.51
CA LEU A 101 -7.29 -20.96 -9.58
C LEU A 101 -6.60 -20.94 -10.95
N ARG A 102 -5.84 -19.89 -11.26
CA ARG A 102 -5.10 -19.79 -12.54
C ARG A 102 -3.99 -20.83 -12.74
N LYS A 103 -3.54 -21.50 -11.68
CA LYS A 103 -2.53 -22.56 -11.79
C LYS A 103 -3.13 -23.92 -12.17
N HIS A 104 -4.45 -24.08 -12.05
CA HIS A 104 -5.17 -25.33 -12.31
C HIS A 104 -6.02 -25.30 -13.59
N SER A 105 -6.04 -24.17 -14.31
CA SER A 105 -6.65 -24.01 -15.63
C SER A 105 -5.57 -23.98 -16.70
#